data_AF-A0A961T0V1-F1
#
_entry.id   AF-A0A961T0V1-F1
#
_cell.length_a   1.000
_cell.length_b   1.000
_cell.length_c   1.000
_cell.angle_alpha   90.00
_cell.angle_beta   90.00
_cell.angle_gamma   90.00
#
_symmetry.space_group_name_H-M   'P 1'
#
loop_
_entity.id
_entity.type
_entity.pdbx_description
1 polymer ?
#
loop_
_entity_poly.entity_id
_entity_poly.type
_entity_poly.pdbx_seq_one_letter_code
_entity_poly.pdbx_strand_id
1 'polypeptide(L)'
;DEGTKAFVKSFGEKYGRPPSNSAHTCYAQVLLYADAVARAGSFNPCAVAEALEGFEFDGLGNGPTLYRAADHQCFKDVLVMKGRENPTTDYDTLEIVEITPRAQVEYASDHPMFGGAEATLGECNAG
;
A
#
# COMPACT_ATOMS: atom_id res chain seq x y z
N ASP A 1 -10.83 -1.44 7.89
CA ASP A 1 -11.87 -0.48 7.44
C ASP A 1 -12.97 -1.19 6.64
N GLU A 2 -13.97 -0.48 6.13
CA GLU A 2 -15.10 -1.04 5.36
C GLU A 2 -14.68 -1.57 3.97
N GLY A 3 -13.71 -0.93 3.32
CA GLY A 3 -13.17 -1.38 2.04
C GLY A 3 -12.47 -2.74 2.16
N THR A 4 -11.61 -2.90 3.18
CA THR A 4 -10.99 -4.20 3.48
C THR A 4 -12.04 -5.27 3.81
N LYS A 5 -13.08 -4.95 4.60
CA LYS A 5 -14.15 -5.92 4.90
C LYS A 5 -14.91 -6.35 3.63
N ALA A 6 -15.21 -5.39 2.75
CA ALA A 6 -15.88 -5.67 1.48
C ALA A 6 -15.03 -6.57 0.57
N PHE A 7 -13.71 -6.31 0.49
CA PHE A 7 -12.79 -7.15 -0.26
C PHE A 7 -12.68 -8.56 0.32
N VAL A 8 -12.46 -8.69 1.63
CA VAL A 8 -12.37 -10.01 2.29
C VAL A 8 -13.63 -10.84 2.08
N LYS A 9 -14.81 -10.23 2.22
CA LYS A 9 -16.10 -10.89 2.00
C LYS A 9 -16.23 -11.38 0.54
N SER A 10 -16.09 -10.47 -0.43
CA SER A 10 -16.27 -10.81 -1.85
C SER A 10 -15.23 -11.81 -2.35
N PHE A 11 -13.99 -11.72 -1.87
CA PHE A 11 -12.94 -12.70 -2.18
C PHE A 11 -13.28 -14.08 -1.59
N GLY A 12 -13.73 -14.12 -0.33
CA GLY A 12 -14.16 -15.34 0.35
C GLY A 12 -15.33 -16.03 -0.35
N GLU A 13 -16.35 -15.28 -0.76
CA GLU A 13 -17.50 -15.79 -1.52
C GLU A 13 -17.07 -16.40 -2.87
N LYS A 14 -16.11 -15.78 -3.56
CA LYS A 14 -15.66 -16.24 -4.89
C LYS A 14 -14.68 -17.42 -4.84
N TYR A 15 -13.76 -17.43 -3.87
CA TYR A 15 -12.63 -18.36 -3.85
C TYR A 15 -12.66 -19.36 -2.67
N GLY A 16 -13.64 -19.26 -1.78
CA GLY A 16 -13.81 -20.19 -0.66
C GLY A 16 -12.74 -20.09 0.44
N ARG A 17 -11.94 -19.02 0.45
CA ARG A 17 -10.85 -18.78 1.40
C ARG A 17 -10.59 -17.28 1.57
N PRO A 18 -10.01 -16.82 2.69
CA PRO A 18 -9.61 -15.42 2.82
C PRO A 18 -8.48 -15.04 1.82
N PRO A 19 -8.37 -13.75 1.48
CA PRO A 19 -7.30 -13.26 0.60
C PRO A 19 -5.93 -13.37 1.28
N SER A 20 -4.89 -13.60 0.48
CA SER A 20 -3.50 -13.44 0.93
C SER A 20 -3.08 -11.97 0.85
N ASN A 21 -1.97 -11.62 1.50
CA ASN A 21 -1.38 -10.28 1.38
C ASN A 21 -1.12 -9.89 -0.09
N SER A 22 -0.64 -10.82 -0.93
CA SER A 22 -0.45 -10.56 -2.36
C SER A 22 -1.77 -10.26 -3.08
N ALA A 23 -2.84 -11.00 -2.78
CA ALA A 23 -4.15 -10.76 -3.39
C ALA A 23 -4.70 -9.37 -2.97
N HIS A 24 -4.53 -9.00 -1.71
CA HIS A 24 -4.88 -7.68 -1.21
C HIS A 24 -4.06 -6.57 -1.88
N THR A 25 -2.72 -6.74 -1.98
CA THR A 25 -1.84 -5.78 -2.66
C THR A 25 -2.24 -5.58 -4.11
N CYS A 26 -2.45 -6.66 -4.87
CA CYS A 26 -2.90 -6.54 -6.26
C CYS A 26 -4.24 -5.81 -6.37
N TYR A 27 -5.21 -6.13 -5.51
CA TYR A 27 -6.51 -5.48 -5.51
C TYR A 27 -6.40 -3.97 -5.23
N ALA A 28 -5.69 -3.60 -4.16
CA ALA A 28 -5.49 -2.21 -3.78
C ALA A 28 -4.73 -1.42 -4.87
N GLN A 29 -3.66 -1.99 -5.44
CA GLN A 29 -2.87 -1.30 -6.48
C GLN A 29 -3.66 -1.07 -7.77
N VAL A 30 -4.54 -2.00 -8.16
CA VAL A 30 -5.42 -1.80 -9.32
C VAL A 30 -6.42 -0.66 -9.07
N LEU A 31 -7.01 -0.60 -7.87
CA LEU A 31 -7.92 0.50 -7.52
C LEU A 31 -7.20 1.85 -7.48
N LEU A 32 -6.00 1.90 -6.89
CA LEU A 32 -5.18 3.11 -6.82
C LEU A 32 -4.74 3.59 -8.20
N TYR A 33 -4.36 2.66 -9.09
CA TYR A 33 -4.05 2.99 -10.48
C TYR A 33 -5.28 3.55 -11.22
N ALA A 34 -6.43 2.89 -11.08
CA ALA A 34 -7.66 3.35 -11.72
C ALA A 34 -8.11 4.73 -11.21
N ASP A 35 -7.99 4.98 -9.91
CA ASP A 35 -8.23 6.30 -9.31
C ASP A 35 -7.25 7.35 -9.84
N ALA A 36 -5.94 7.04 -9.88
CA ALA A 36 -4.92 7.95 -10.40
C ALA A 36 -5.16 8.31 -11.88
N VAL A 37 -5.49 7.33 -12.72
CA VAL A 37 -5.90 7.57 -14.11
C VAL A 37 -7.13 8.47 -14.19
N ALA A 38 -8.14 8.23 -13.34
CA ALA A 38 -9.36 9.03 -13.32
C ALA A 38 -9.08 10.48 -12.90
N ARG A 39 -8.25 10.69 -11.87
CA ARG A 39 -7.83 12.02 -11.41
C ARG A 39 -6.93 12.74 -12.43
N ALA A 40 -6.05 12.00 -13.11
CA ALA A 40 -5.21 12.51 -14.18
C ALA A 40 -5.99 12.79 -15.48
N GLY A 41 -7.17 12.18 -15.65
CA GLY A 41 -7.93 12.22 -16.90
C GLY A 41 -7.21 11.57 -18.08
N SER A 42 -6.22 10.71 -17.81
CA SER A 42 -5.30 10.18 -18.82
C SER A 42 -4.67 8.85 -18.37
N PHE A 43 -4.37 7.99 -19.34
CA PHE A 43 -3.56 6.79 -19.14
C PHE A 43 -2.05 7.02 -19.37
N ASN A 44 -1.65 8.25 -19.71
CA ASN A 44 -0.24 8.59 -19.89
C ASN A 44 0.54 8.33 -18.57
N PRO A 45 1.63 7.55 -18.58
CA PRO A 45 2.35 7.18 -17.37
C PRO A 45 2.81 8.38 -16.52
N CYS A 46 3.26 9.47 -17.15
CA CYS A 46 3.70 10.66 -16.43
C CYS A 46 2.55 11.39 -15.74
N ALA A 47 1.40 11.50 -16.42
CA ALA A 47 0.21 12.09 -15.80
C ALA A 47 -0.31 11.23 -14.62
N VAL A 48 -0.20 9.90 -14.73
CA VAL A 48 -0.56 8.99 -13.62
C VAL A 48 0.43 9.11 -12.46
N ALA A 49 1.73 9.21 -12.74
CA ALA A 49 2.76 9.43 -11.71
C ALA A 49 2.53 10.76 -10.98
N GLU A 50 2.32 11.86 -11.71
CA GLU A 50 2.00 13.18 -11.14
C GLU A 50 0.73 13.13 -10.25
N ALA A 51 -0.29 12.36 -10.64
CA ALA A 51 -1.48 12.18 -9.82
C ALA A 51 -1.23 11.36 -8.54
N LEU A 52 -0.20 10.51 -8.49
CA LEU A 52 0.14 9.71 -7.31
C LEU A 52 1.10 10.45 -6.36
N GLU A 53 1.85 11.45 -6.85
CA GLU A 53 2.80 12.21 -6.05
C GLU A 53 2.12 12.99 -4.91
N GLY A 54 2.49 12.67 -3.67
CA GLY A 54 1.93 13.30 -2.47
C GLY A 54 0.51 12.83 -2.14
N PHE A 55 0.00 11.79 -2.81
CA PHE A 55 -1.36 11.33 -2.61
C PHE A 55 -1.53 10.63 -1.26
N GLU A 56 -2.51 11.08 -0.48
CA GLU A 56 -2.93 10.44 0.76
C GLU A 56 -4.28 9.73 0.56
N PHE A 57 -4.38 8.50 1.06
CA PHE A 57 -5.60 7.69 0.97
C PHE A 57 -5.77 6.79 2.18
N ASP A 58 -6.99 6.27 2.35
CA ASP A 58 -7.35 5.30 3.37
C ASP A 58 -8.42 4.33 2.79
N GLY A 59 -8.83 3.31 3.54
CA GLY A 59 -9.87 2.38 3.13
C GLY A 59 -9.38 1.18 2.32
N LEU A 60 -8.06 1.00 2.22
CA LEU A 60 -7.40 -0.06 1.45
C LEU A 60 -6.40 -0.84 2.30
N GLY A 61 -6.71 -1.08 3.58
CA GLY A 61 -5.91 -1.91 4.47
C GLY A 61 -5.57 -1.23 5.80
N ASN A 62 -4.28 -1.05 6.05
CA ASN A 62 -3.75 -0.72 7.37
C ASN A 62 -3.81 0.78 7.70
N GLY A 63 -4.92 1.43 7.37
CA GLY A 63 -5.18 2.84 7.68
C GLY A 63 -4.56 3.83 6.68
N PRO A 64 -4.46 5.11 7.10
CA PRO A 64 -3.97 6.20 6.28
C PRO A 64 -2.58 5.91 5.68
N THR A 65 -2.46 6.14 4.38
CA THR A 65 -1.27 5.85 3.58
C THR A 65 -0.89 7.05 2.74
N LEU A 66 0.40 7.34 2.64
CA LEU A 66 0.98 8.41 1.82
C LEU A 66 1.87 7.81 0.72
N TYR A 67 1.66 8.21 -0.52
CA TYR A 67 2.67 8.09 -1.58
C TYR A 67 3.53 9.36 -1.58
N ARG A 68 4.73 9.26 -1.03
CA ARG A 68 5.61 10.43 -0.91
C ARG A 68 6.11 10.86 -2.30
N ALA A 69 5.95 12.13 -2.63
CA ALA A 69 6.37 12.66 -3.94
C ALA A 69 7.87 12.54 -4.20
N ALA A 70 8.71 12.73 -3.17
CA ALA A 70 10.16 12.84 -3.34
C ALA A 70 10.86 11.56 -3.83
N ASP A 71 10.32 10.38 -3.50
CA ASP A 71 10.94 9.07 -3.80
C ASP A 71 9.92 7.99 -4.17
N HIS A 72 8.65 8.37 -4.34
CA HIS A 72 7.51 7.50 -4.67
C HIS A 72 7.30 6.35 -3.67
N GLN A 73 7.88 6.43 -2.47
CA GLN A 73 7.71 5.43 -1.44
C GLN A 73 6.31 5.53 -0.81
N CYS A 74 5.71 4.36 -0.57
CA CYS A 74 4.44 4.22 0.11
C CYS A 74 4.65 4.08 1.63
N PHE A 75 4.19 5.04 2.42
CA PHE A 75 4.28 5.05 3.87
C PHE A 75 2.91 4.87 4.53
N LYS A 76 2.87 3.98 5.51
CA LYS A 76 1.70 3.67 6.35
C LYS A 76 2.17 3.02 7.65
N ASP A 77 1.25 2.84 8.58
CA ASP A 77 1.54 2.10 9.81
C ASP A 77 1.97 0.66 9.49
N VAL A 78 2.93 0.17 10.27
CA VAL A 78 3.50 -1.17 10.12
C VAL A 78 2.97 -2.08 11.21
N LEU A 79 2.46 -3.25 10.83
CA LEU A 79 2.00 -4.25 11.78
C LEU A 79 3.18 -5.13 12.21
N VAL A 80 3.45 -5.17 13.51
CA VAL A 80 4.30 -6.19 14.10
C VAL A 80 3.40 -7.37 14.45
N MET A 81 3.71 -8.52 13.87
CA MET A 81 2.88 -9.72 13.94
C MET A 81 3.64 -10.85 14.61
N LYS A 82 2.94 -11.65 15.41
CA LYS A 82 3.44 -12.91 15.97
C LYS A 82 2.61 -14.08 15.44
N GLY A 83 3.25 -15.23 15.21
CA GLY A 83 2.54 -16.47 14.95
C GLY A 83 1.64 -16.84 16.13
N ARG A 84 0.37 -17.13 15.86
CA ARG A 84 -0.59 -17.52 16.91
C ARG A 84 -0.23 -18.92 17.44
N GLU A 85 -0.12 -19.04 18.76
CA GLU A 85 0.25 -20.31 19.42
C GLU A 85 -0.83 -21.38 19.30
N ASN A 86 -2.10 -20.98 19.36
CA ASN A 86 -3.26 -21.86 19.24
C ASN A 86 -4.24 -21.32 18.17
N PRO A 87 -3.97 -21.54 16.88
CA PRO A 87 -4.88 -21.15 15.79
C PRO A 87 -6.26 -21.80 15.95
N THR A 88 -7.31 -21.00 15.85
CA THR A 88 -8.70 -21.52 15.91
C THR A 88 -9.21 -22.00 14.55
N THR A 89 -8.55 -21.58 13.47
CA THR A 89 -8.79 -21.98 12.08
C THR A 89 -7.47 -22.02 11.32
N ASP A 90 -7.46 -22.65 10.13
CA ASP A 90 -6.29 -22.68 9.23
C ASP A 90 -5.82 -21.28 8.77
N TYR A 91 -6.65 -20.25 8.97
CA TYR A 91 -6.37 -18.88 8.53
C TYR A 91 -6.11 -17.90 9.70
N ASP A 92 -6.31 -18.33 10.95
CA ASP A 92 -6.08 -17.54 12.16
C ASP A 92 -4.65 -17.75 12.66
N THR A 93 -3.67 -17.47 11.79
CA THR A 93 -2.26 -17.85 12.00
C THR A 93 -1.40 -16.76 12.63
N LEU A 94 -1.88 -15.51 12.68
CA LEU A 94 -1.12 -14.37 13.16
C LEU A 94 -1.94 -13.52 14.12
N GLU A 95 -1.28 -12.94 15.12
CA GLU A 95 -1.81 -11.90 15.98
C GLU A 95 -1.01 -10.61 15.83
N ILE A 96 -1.72 -9.47 15.81
CA ILE A 96 -1.09 -8.15 15.87
C ILE A 96 -0.65 -7.93 17.31
N VAL A 97 0.65 -7.75 17.51
CA VAL A 97 1.22 -7.43 18.84
C VAL A 97 1.51 -5.95 18.98
N GLU A 98 1.74 -5.25 17.87
CA GLU A 98 1.96 -3.80 17.84
C GLU A 98 1.55 -3.24 16.47
N ILE A 99 1.07 -2.00 16.47
CA ILE A 99 0.96 -1.15 15.29
C ILE A 99 1.99 -0.04 15.44
N THR A 100 3.10 -0.15 14.72
CA THR A 100 4.15 0.86 14.73
C THR A 100 3.73 2.01 13.82
N PRO A 101 3.58 3.24 14.36
CA PRO A 101 3.12 4.38 13.57
C PRO A 101 4.05 4.71 12.40
N ARG A 102 3.48 5.15 11.28
CA ARG A 102 4.17 5.64 10.08
C ARG A 102 5.36 6.55 10.42
N ALA A 103 5.15 7.49 11.34
CA ALA A 103 6.15 8.47 11.76
C ALA A 103 7.41 7.87 12.42
N GLN A 104 7.37 6.62 12.89
CA GLN A 104 8.54 5.93 13.45
C GLN A 104 9.34 5.14 12.41
N VAL A 105 8.72 4.83 11.26
CA VAL A 105 9.33 4.01 10.19
C VAL A 105 9.64 4.83 8.94
N GLU A 106 9.21 6.08 8.91
CA GLU A 106 9.64 7.05 7.90
C GLU A 106 11.13 7.37 8.03
N TYR A 107 11.75 7.57 6.87
CA TYR A 107 13.14 8.00 6.73
C TYR A 107 13.20 9.16 5.74
N ALA A 108 14.25 9.98 5.81
CA ALA A 108 14.44 11.08 4.86
C ALA A 108 14.53 10.54 3.42
N SER A 109 13.98 11.26 2.44
CA SER A 109 13.97 10.80 1.04
C SER A 109 15.38 10.69 0.44
N ASP A 110 16.36 11.39 1.01
CA ASP A 110 17.78 11.34 0.67
C ASP A 110 18.59 10.41 1.59
N HIS A 111 17.94 9.41 2.19
CA HIS A 111 18.61 8.51 3.12
C HIS A 111 19.76 7.75 2.41
N PRO A 112 20.98 7.66 3.00
CA PRO A 112 22.16 7.08 2.33
C PRO A 112 22.00 5.64 1.83
N MET A 113 21.13 4.85 2.48
CA MET A 113 20.81 3.48 2.04
C MET A 113 20.14 3.42 0.65
N PHE A 114 19.49 4.50 0.23
CA PHE A 114 18.77 4.60 -1.03
C PHE A 114 19.46 5.53 -2.05
N GLY A 115 20.76 5.78 -1.87
CA GLY A 115 21.57 6.58 -2.80
C GLY A 115 21.89 8.01 -2.32
N GLY A 116 21.36 8.43 -1.17
CA GLY A 116 21.71 9.73 -0.59
C GLY A 116 21.13 10.92 -1.35
N ALA A 117 21.76 12.08 -1.20
CA ALA A 117 21.36 13.33 -1.87
C ALA A 117 21.49 13.31 -3.40
N GLU A 118 22.26 12.36 -3.96
CA GLU A 118 22.45 12.20 -5.41
C GLU A 118 21.38 11.29 -6.04
N ALA A 119 20.56 10.62 -5.22
CA ALA A 119 19.47 9.79 -5.72
C ALA A 119 18.40 10.67 -6.38
N THR A 120 17.94 10.24 -7.55
CA THR A 120 16.89 10.93 -8.31
C THR A 120 15.92 9.91 -8.89
N LEU A 121 14.66 10.31 -9.03
CA LEU A 121 13.63 9.55 -9.75
C LEU A 121 13.93 9.47 -11.27
N GLY A 122 14.86 10.29 -11.75
CA GLY A 122 15.18 10.42 -13.17
C GLY A 122 14.15 11.24 -13.93
N GLU A 123 14.19 11.15 -15.26
CA GLU A 123 13.18 11.75 -16.13
C GLU A 123 12.00 10.79 -16.29
N CYS A 124 10.78 11.32 -16.27
CA CYS A 124 9.60 10.49 -16.50
C CYS A 124 9.60 9.91 -17.93
N ASN A 125 9.26 8.62 -18.03
CA ASN A 125 9.07 7.94 -19.30
C ASN A 125 7.58 7.77 -19.61
N ALA A 126 7.11 8.44 -20.66
CA ALA A 126 5.73 8.39 -21.11
C ALA A 126 5.37 7.16 -21.98
N GLY A 127 6.35 6.28 -22.27
CA GLY A 127 6.23 5.14 -23.18
C GLY A 127 6.92 5.35 -24.51
#